data_AF-A0A0H5QWQ7-F1
#
_entry.id   AF-A0A0H5QWQ7-F1
#
_cell.length_a   1.000
_cell.length_b   1.000
_cell.length_c   1.000
_cell.angle_alpha   90.00
_cell.angle_beta   90.00
_cell.angle_gamma   90.00
#
_symmetry.space_group_name_H-M   'P 1'
#
loop_
_entity.id
_entity.type
_entity.pdbx_description
1 polymer ?
#
loop_
_entity_poly.entity_id
_entity_poly.type
_entity_poly.pdbx_seq_one_letter_code
_entity_poly.pdbx_strand_id
1 'polypeptide(L)'
;MLAERLLDKNYDEIKAISTSCLSDKLICFCLAADGWSNVNNEPIINYIAISPNKSLFLESVSTGEQGHNANFIANDILRIMQQFPDTKFSGVITVNTSANRNAWTQLKEKLPALFFQGCMSHGLHLLVKDIFAAMKTRRQGICNEATYPPGYPVNICLTLTNDCKDVVKFFHNHHVIKAALTEMQKSAGVISLVRPASTRFDFFFRSIVRASIMSC
;
A
#
# COMPACT_ATOMS: atom_id res chain seq x y z
N MET A 1 12.77 32.36 16.72
CA MET A 1 14.03 31.76 17.19
C MET A 1 13.93 30.88 18.46
N LEU A 2 12.80 30.79 19.18
CA LEU A 2 12.66 29.83 20.30
C LEU A 2 12.19 28.43 19.84
N ALA A 3 11.36 28.38 18.79
CA ALA A 3 10.78 27.15 18.27
C ALA A 3 11.83 26.20 17.67
N GLU A 4 12.84 26.73 16.97
CA GLU A 4 13.92 25.95 16.36
C GLU A 4 14.76 25.22 17.42
N ARG A 5 15.27 25.92 18.45
CA ARG A 5 16.10 25.30 19.50
C ARG A 5 15.38 24.21 20.29
N LEU A 6 14.08 24.38 20.54
CA LEU A 6 13.30 23.36 21.22
C LEU A 6 13.05 22.15 20.31
N LEU A 7 12.79 22.37 19.02
CA LEU A 7 12.58 21.29 18.06
C LEU A 7 13.86 20.48 17.85
N ASP A 8 15.02 21.15 17.69
CA ASP A 8 16.32 20.52 17.55
C ASP A 8 16.65 19.67 18.79
N LYS A 9 16.44 20.23 19.98
CA LYS A 9 16.65 19.50 21.24
C LYS A 9 15.76 18.25 21.33
N ASN A 10 14.48 18.36 21.00
CA ASN A 10 13.58 17.20 20.99
C ASN A 10 13.99 16.17 19.93
N TYR A 11 14.42 16.63 18.75
CA TYR A 11 14.92 15.76 17.69
C TYR A 11 16.16 14.98 18.16
N ASP A 12 17.14 15.65 18.75
CA ASP A 12 18.36 15.02 19.25
C ASP A 12 18.07 14.01 20.37
N GLU A 13 17.16 14.34 21.29
CA GLU A 13 16.72 13.44 22.35
C GLU A 13 16.05 12.18 21.78
N ILE A 14 15.08 12.34 20.88
CA ILE A 14 14.37 11.20 20.25
C ILE A 14 15.32 10.38 19.38
N LYS A 15 16.25 11.03 18.68
CA LYS A 15 17.27 10.35 17.88
C LYS A 15 18.20 9.52 18.77
N ALA A 16 18.67 10.06 19.88
CA ALA A 16 19.50 9.32 20.83
C ALA A 16 18.78 8.09 21.39
N ILE A 17 17.51 8.22 21.77
CA ILE A 17 16.67 7.11 22.23
C ILE A 17 16.51 6.06 21.12
N SER A 18 16.22 6.50 19.89
CA SER A 18 16.03 5.61 18.73
C SER A 18 17.32 4.85 18.39
N THR A 19 18.46 5.54 18.35
CA THR A 19 19.77 4.93 18.09
C THR A 19 20.16 3.95 19.19
N SER A 20 19.96 4.30 20.47
CA SER A 20 20.20 3.38 21.59
C SER A 20 19.34 2.12 21.44
N CYS A 21 18.06 2.27 21.12
CA CYS A 21 17.16 1.15 20.89
C CYS A 21 17.56 0.27 19.69
N LEU A 22 18.03 0.88 18.60
CA LEU A 22 18.49 0.16 17.41
C LEU A 22 19.79 -0.61 17.63
N SER A 23 20.63 -0.16 18.56
CA SER A 23 21.91 -0.79 18.92
C SER A 23 21.78 -1.95 19.91
N ASP A 24 20.59 -2.14 20.52
CA ASP A 24 20.34 -3.20 21.48
C ASP A 24 20.40 -4.59 20.82
N LYS A 25 21.43 -5.36 21.18
CA LYS A 25 21.71 -6.68 20.59
C LYS A 25 20.69 -7.75 20.98
N LEU A 26 19.85 -7.50 22.00
CA LEU A 26 18.78 -8.41 22.40
C LEU A 26 17.54 -8.28 21.51
N ILE A 27 17.42 -7.18 20.74
CA ILE A 27 16.26 -6.91 19.90
C ILE A 27 16.60 -7.23 18.44
N CYS A 28 15.75 -8.03 17.81
CA CYS A 28 15.78 -8.25 16.37
C CYS A 28 14.76 -7.35 15.68
N PHE A 29 15.15 -6.70 14.59
CA PHE A 29 14.29 -5.84 13.80
C PHE A 29 14.05 -6.38 12.39
N CYS A 30 12.87 -6.13 11.86
CA CYS A 30 12.55 -6.26 10.44
C CYS A 30 12.59 -4.87 9.82
N LEU A 31 13.32 -4.73 8.71
CA LEU A 31 13.28 -3.51 7.93
C LEU A 31 12.02 -3.51 7.07
N ALA A 32 11.09 -2.58 7.30
CA ALA A 32 9.94 -2.36 6.45
C ALA A 32 10.21 -1.19 5.50
N ALA A 33 9.95 -1.40 4.21
CA ALA A 33 10.01 -0.36 3.19
C ALA A 33 8.64 -0.21 2.53
N ASP A 34 8.06 0.99 2.61
CA ASP A 34 6.79 1.32 1.96
C ASP A 34 6.98 2.43 0.93
N GLY A 35 6.54 2.15 -0.29
CA GLY A 35 6.62 3.09 -1.41
C GLY A 35 5.28 3.77 -1.61
N TRP A 36 5.26 5.11 -1.55
CA TRP A 36 4.08 5.93 -1.78
C TRP A 36 4.40 7.11 -2.69
N SER A 37 3.37 7.79 -3.19
CA SER A 37 3.52 9.02 -3.97
C SER A 37 3.03 10.18 -3.13
N ASN A 38 3.82 11.25 -3.03
CA ASN A 38 3.40 12.45 -2.32
C ASN A 38 2.33 13.23 -3.11
N VAL A 39 1.91 14.38 -2.58
CA VAL A 39 0.89 15.24 -3.22
C VAL A 39 1.29 15.77 -4.59
N ASN A 40 2.59 15.77 -4.91
CA ASN A 40 3.15 16.18 -6.19
C ASN A 40 3.42 14.98 -7.14
N ASN A 41 2.95 13.78 -6.79
CA ASN A 41 3.24 12.51 -7.47
C ASN A 41 4.72 12.09 -7.48
N GLU A 42 5.54 12.67 -6.61
CA GLU A 42 6.93 12.23 -6.47
C GLU A 42 6.97 10.93 -5.68
N PRO A 43 7.70 9.91 -6.15
CA PRO A 43 7.83 8.65 -5.43
C PRO A 43 8.72 8.82 -4.20
N ILE A 44 8.20 8.37 -3.06
CA ILE A 44 8.88 8.39 -1.77
C ILE A 44 8.90 6.98 -1.21
N ILE A 45 10.03 6.59 -0.62
CA ILE A 45 10.15 5.35 0.16
C ILE A 45 10.35 5.71 1.62
N ASN A 46 9.51 5.13 2.48
CA ASN A 46 9.64 5.23 3.93
C ASN A 46 10.26 3.93 4.48
N TYR A 47 11.24 4.08 5.35
CA TYR A 47 11.95 3.00 6.02
C TYR A 47 11.67 3.01 7.52
N ILE A 48 11.26 1.85 8.04
CA ILE A 48 10.92 1.67 9.45
C ILE A 48 11.58 0.38 9.93
N ALA A 49 12.23 0.41 11.10
CA ALA A 49 12.63 -0.79 11.82
C ALA A 49 11.50 -1.24 12.74
N ILE A 50 11.08 -2.50 12.62
CA ILE A 50 9.94 -3.06 13.35
C ILE A 50 10.39 -4.27 14.16
N SER A 51 10.09 -4.28 15.45
CA SER A 51 10.14 -5.44 16.33
C SER A 51 8.79 -5.61 17.03
N PRO A 52 8.51 -6.71 17.74
CA PRO A 52 7.18 -6.98 18.30
C PRO A 52 6.58 -5.84 19.13
N ASN A 53 7.43 -5.10 19.85
CA ASN A 53 6.99 -4.01 20.74
C ASN A 53 7.54 -2.64 20.36
N LYS A 54 8.27 -2.52 19.24
CA LYS A 54 8.93 -1.26 18.87
C LYS A 54 8.82 -1.00 17.36
N SER A 55 8.52 0.24 17.00
CA SER A 55 8.54 0.71 15.63
C SER A 55 9.30 2.02 15.58
N LEU A 56 10.37 2.07 14.80
CA LEU A 56 11.27 3.20 14.71
C LEU A 56 11.36 3.66 13.27
N PHE A 57 11.01 4.90 13.01
CA PHE A 57 11.23 5.53 11.72
C PHE A 57 12.73 5.75 11.50
N LEU A 58 13.23 5.33 10.34
CA LEU A 58 14.64 5.43 9.98
C LEU A 58 14.88 6.57 9.01
N GLU A 59 14.18 6.54 7.88
CA GLU A 59 14.37 7.50 6.78
C GLU A 59 13.11 7.57 5.91
N SER A 60 12.88 8.74 5.31
CA SER A 60 11.97 8.92 4.18
C SER A 60 12.74 9.59 3.07
N VAL A 61 12.81 8.95 1.90
CA VAL A 61 13.64 9.40 0.78
C VAL A 61 12.79 9.55 -0.48
N SER A 62 12.90 10.70 -1.15
CA SER A 62 12.36 10.89 -2.49
C SER A 62 13.29 10.22 -3.50
N THR A 63 12.74 9.34 -4.34
CA THR A 63 13.51 8.63 -5.37
C THR A 63 13.50 9.35 -6.71
N GLY A 64 12.84 10.50 -6.81
CA GLY A 64 12.75 11.30 -8.03
C GLY A 64 12.24 10.50 -9.23
N GLU A 65 12.84 10.68 -10.39
CA GLU A 65 12.49 9.95 -11.61
C GLU A 65 13.15 8.56 -11.73
N GLN A 66 13.88 8.10 -10.71
CA GLN A 66 14.59 6.82 -10.80
C GLN A 66 13.60 5.65 -10.90
N GLY A 67 13.81 4.80 -11.91
CA GLY A 67 13.04 3.58 -12.07
C GLY A 67 13.26 2.64 -10.89
N HIS A 68 12.19 2.29 -10.18
CA HIS A 68 12.19 1.28 -9.11
C HIS A 68 12.34 -0.14 -9.66
N ASN A 69 13.46 -0.42 -10.32
CA ASN A 69 13.81 -1.77 -10.75
C ASN A 69 14.36 -2.59 -9.57
N ALA A 70 14.54 -3.88 -9.79
CA ALA A 70 14.99 -4.81 -8.75
C ALA A 70 16.36 -4.42 -8.15
N ASN A 71 17.30 -3.98 -8.99
CA ASN A 71 18.65 -3.60 -8.56
C ASN A 71 18.63 -2.36 -7.67
N PHE A 72 17.85 -1.35 -8.06
CA PHE A 72 17.67 -0.13 -7.26
C PHE A 72 17.12 -0.49 -5.87
N ILE A 73 16.03 -1.25 -5.82
CA ILE A 73 15.40 -1.66 -4.55
C ILE A 73 16.38 -2.43 -3.66
N ALA A 74 17.11 -3.39 -4.24
CA ALA A 74 18.09 -4.19 -3.50
C ALA A 74 19.23 -3.33 -2.95
N ASN A 75 19.79 -2.43 -3.76
CA ASN A 75 20.88 -1.55 -3.32
C ASN A 75 20.41 -0.54 -2.27
N ASP A 76 19.19 -0.02 -2.39
CA ASP A 76 18.64 0.95 -1.43
C ASP A 76 18.37 0.28 -0.07
N ILE A 77 17.86 -0.95 -0.06
CA ILE A 77 17.74 -1.76 1.17
C ILE A 77 19.11 -1.99 1.81
N LEU A 78 20.13 -2.37 1.02
CA LEU A 78 21.48 -2.56 1.54
C LEU A 78 22.07 -1.27 2.10
N ARG A 79 21.85 -0.13 1.44
CA ARG A 79 22.28 1.20 1.91
C ARG A 79 21.69 1.50 3.28
N ILE A 80 20.39 1.30 3.48
CA ILE A 80 19.74 1.51 4.78
C ILE A 80 20.35 0.59 5.84
N MET A 81 20.50 -0.71 5.56
CA MET A 81 21.09 -1.63 6.53
C MET A 81 22.53 -1.25 6.90
N GLN A 82 23.31 -0.75 5.94
CA GLN A 82 24.68 -0.27 6.17
C GLN A 82 24.74 1.01 7.00
N GLN A 83 23.71 1.86 6.96
CA GLN A 83 23.62 3.05 7.84
C GLN A 83 23.41 2.66 9.31
N PHE A 84 22.90 1.46 9.58
CA PHE A 84 22.64 0.95 10.93
C PHE A 84 23.40 -0.36 11.19
N PRO A 85 24.75 -0.34 11.20
CA PRO A 85 25.56 -1.56 11.28
C PRO A 85 25.41 -2.29 12.63
N ASP A 86 25.03 -1.57 13.69
CA ASP A 86 24.80 -2.14 15.00
C ASP A 86 23.44 -2.80 15.17
N THR A 87 22.52 -2.61 14.23
CA THR A 87 21.17 -3.15 14.29
C THR A 87 21.13 -4.59 13.82
N LYS A 88 20.56 -5.46 14.67
CA LYS A 88 20.32 -6.85 14.31
C LYS A 88 19.06 -6.97 13.46
N PHE A 89 19.22 -6.95 12.15
CA PHE A 89 18.13 -7.24 11.23
C PHE A 89 17.88 -8.75 11.12
N SER A 90 16.62 -9.16 11.18
CA SER A 90 16.18 -10.54 10.93
C SER A 90 15.53 -10.72 9.57
N GLY A 91 15.02 -9.63 8.97
CA GLY A 91 14.39 -9.71 7.66
C GLY A 91 13.97 -8.35 7.10
N VAL A 92 13.43 -8.39 5.88
CA VAL A 92 12.96 -7.22 5.15
C VAL A 92 11.54 -7.45 4.64
N ILE A 93 10.68 -6.45 4.83
CA ILE A 93 9.28 -6.42 4.42
C ILE A 93 9.11 -5.31 3.40
N THR A 94 8.64 -5.61 2.20
CA THR A 94 8.36 -4.60 1.16
C THR A 94 7.01 -4.81 0.50
N VAL A 95 6.55 -3.87 -0.33
CA VAL A 95 5.38 -4.08 -1.21
C VAL A 95 5.58 -5.28 -2.17
N ASN A 96 4.49 -5.89 -2.67
CA ASN A 96 4.54 -7.19 -3.37
C ASN A 96 4.64 -7.06 -4.90
N THR A 97 5.31 -6.03 -5.40
CA THR A 97 5.49 -5.85 -6.86
C THR A 97 6.44 -6.92 -7.44
N SER A 98 6.46 -7.06 -8.77
CA SER A 98 7.42 -7.93 -9.45
C SER A 98 8.86 -7.46 -9.24
N ALA A 99 9.11 -6.15 -9.24
CA ALA A 99 10.43 -5.58 -8.99
C ALA A 99 10.93 -5.89 -7.58
N ASN A 100 10.07 -5.77 -6.56
CA ASN A 100 10.40 -6.13 -5.19
C ASN A 100 10.70 -7.63 -5.05
N ARG A 101 9.89 -8.50 -5.66
CA ARG A 101 10.14 -9.95 -5.67
C ARG A 101 11.51 -10.30 -6.27
N ASN A 102 11.85 -9.68 -7.39
CA ASN A 102 13.16 -9.86 -8.01
C ASN A 102 14.30 -9.33 -7.14
N ALA A 103 14.09 -8.20 -6.45
CA ALA A 103 15.05 -7.67 -5.49
C ALA A 103 15.28 -8.63 -4.31
N TRP A 104 14.23 -9.30 -3.82
CA TRP A 104 14.36 -10.30 -2.76
C TRP A 104 15.24 -11.48 -3.20
N THR A 105 15.13 -11.93 -4.44
CA THR A 105 16.00 -12.99 -4.97
C THR A 105 17.47 -12.57 -4.90
N GLN A 106 17.79 -11.36 -5.36
CA GLN A 106 19.15 -10.82 -5.30
C GLN A 106 19.65 -10.64 -3.85
N LEU A 107 18.77 -10.19 -2.95
CA LEU A 107 19.12 -9.97 -1.55
C LEU A 107 19.31 -11.28 -0.79
N LYS A 108 18.57 -12.35 -1.11
CA LYS A 108 18.76 -13.68 -0.52
C LYS A 108 20.14 -14.26 -0.84
N GLU A 109 20.65 -14.00 -2.04
CA GLU A 109 22.02 -14.42 -2.42
C GLU A 109 23.07 -13.71 -1.57
N LYS A 110 22.87 -12.42 -1.28
CA LYS A 110 23.81 -11.60 -0.49
C LYS A 110 23.68 -11.77 1.02
N LEU A 111 22.46 -12.01 1.51
CA LEU A 111 22.08 -12.04 2.92
C LEU A 111 21.20 -13.26 3.21
N PRO A 112 21.73 -14.48 3.09
CA PRO A 112 20.94 -15.72 3.20
C PRO A 112 20.34 -15.96 4.59
N ALA A 113 20.89 -15.32 5.63
CA ALA A 113 20.37 -15.41 7.00
C ALA A 113 19.09 -14.58 7.22
N LEU A 114 18.73 -13.69 6.29
CA LEU A 114 17.56 -12.83 6.40
C LEU A 114 16.38 -13.40 5.65
N PHE A 115 15.18 -13.20 6.21
CA PHE A 115 13.96 -13.45 5.47
C PHE A 115 13.54 -12.22 4.67
N PHE A 116 12.93 -12.46 3.51
CA PHE A 116 12.38 -11.40 2.65
C PHE A 116 10.94 -11.74 2.35
N GLN A 117 10.03 -10.84 2.70
CA GLN A 117 8.60 -11.05 2.50
C GLN A 117 7.86 -9.83 1.96
N GLY A 118 6.72 -10.12 1.37
CA GLY A 118 5.76 -9.12 0.97
C GLY A 118 4.98 -8.56 2.16
N CYS A 119 4.46 -7.35 1.98
CA CYS A 119 3.46 -6.75 2.81
C CYS A 119 2.18 -7.61 2.84
N MET A 120 1.78 -8.04 4.04
CA MET A 120 0.58 -8.85 4.24
C MET A 120 -0.70 -8.08 3.91
N SER A 121 -0.79 -6.79 4.24
CA SER A 121 -1.97 -5.98 3.90
C SER A 121 -2.13 -5.84 2.40
N HIS A 122 -1.03 -5.70 1.66
CA HIS A 122 -1.06 -5.73 0.20
C HIS A 122 -1.45 -7.12 -0.33
N GLY A 123 -0.98 -8.19 0.30
CA GLY A 123 -1.38 -9.57 -0.04
C GLY A 123 -2.88 -9.81 0.17
N LEU A 124 -3.43 -9.38 1.32
CA LEU A 124 -4.86 -9.44 1.62
C LEU A 124 -5.67 -8.61 0.63
N HIS A 125 -5.21 -7.41 0.28
CA HIS A 125 -5.84 -6.59 -0.76
C HIS A 125 -5.90 -7.32 -2.10
N LEU A 126 -4.80 -7.95 -2.53
CA LEU A 126 -4.76 -8.72 -3.76
C LEU A 126 -5.68 -9.94 -3.71
N LEU A 127 -5.73 -10.65 -2.58
CA LEU A 127 -6.65 -11.78 -2.37
C LEU A 127 -8.11 -11.34 -2.48
N VAL A 128 -8.50 -10.26 -1.80
CA VAL A 128 -9.86 -9.70 -1.90
C VAL A 128 -10.15 -9.30 -3.35
N LYS A 129 -9.17 -8.67 -4.02
CA LYS A 129 -9.32 -8.31 -5.43
C LYS A 129 -9.54 -9.55 -6.30
N ASP A 130 -8.83 -10.65 -6.08
CA ASP A 130 -9.00 -11.89 -6.83
C ASP A 130 -10.35 -12.55 -6.58
N ILE A 131 -10.89 -12.47 -5.35
CA ILE A 131 -12.22 -12.97 -5.00
C ILE A 131 -13.31 -12.22 -5.78
N PHE A 132 -13.28 -10.89 -5.75
CA PHE A 132 -14.35 -10.05 -6.30
C PHE A 132 -14.14 -9.61 -7.76
N ALA A 133 -12.92 -9.72 -8.25
CA ALA A 133 -12.54 -9.37 -9.60
C ALA A 133 -11.46 -10.36 -10.02
N ALA A 134 -11.88 -11.58 -10.39
CA ALA A 134 -10.98 -12.54 -11.03
C ALA A 134 -10.13 -11.78 -12.05
N MET A 135 -8.82 -11.72 -11.80
CA MET A 135 -7.95 -11.06 -12.74
C MET A 135 -8.14 -11.76 -14.08
N LYS A 136 -8.30 -10.96 -15.15
CA LYS A 136 -8.05 -11.43 -16.52
C LYS A 136 -6.74 -12.19 -16.44
N THR A 137 -6.78 -13.52 -16.51
CA THR A 137 -5.54 -14.28 -16.51
C THR A 137 -4.82 -13.77 -17.75
N ARG A 138 -3.60 -13.25 -17.58
CA ARG A 138 -2.71 -12.92 -18.71
C ARG A 138 -2.23 -14.21 -19.41
N ARG A 139 -3.07 -15.26 -19.45
CA ARG A 139 -2.86 -16.46 -20.25
C ARG A 139 -3.62 -16.27 -21.54
N GLN A 140 -2.86 -15.81 -22.54
CA GLN A 140 -3.20 -15.68 -23.95
C GLN A 140 -4.34 -14.70 -24.25
N GLY A 141 -4.09 -13.77 -25.17
CA GLY A 141 -5.02 -12.74 -25.62
C GLY A 141 -6.24 -13.28 -26.38
N ILE A 142 -7.02 -14.15 -25.75
CA ILE A 142 -8.18 -14.84 -26.33
C ILE A 142 -9.49 -14.34 -25.72
N CYS A 143 -9.50 -13.83 -24.48
CA CYS A 143 -10.70 -13.23 -23.90
C CYS A 143 -10.37 -12.10 -22.91
N ASN A 144 -11.12 -11.00 -23.00
CA ASN A 144 -11.00 -9.83 -22.15
C ASN A 144 -11.81 -9.95 -20.84
N GLU A 145 -12.42 -11.10 -20.61
CA GLU A 145 -13.38 -11.35 -19.53
C GLU A 145 -12.73 -12.18 -18.41
N ALA A 146 -13.03 -11.79 -17.18
CA ALA A 146 -12.61 -12.52 -15.98
C ALA A 146 -13.32 -13.87 -15.95
N THR A 147 -12.58 -14.97 -16.12
CA THR A 147 -13.15 -16.32 -16.09
C THR A 147 -12.75 -17.03 -14.79
N TYR A 148 -13.75 -17.47 -14.03
CA TYR A 148 -13.55 -18.40 -12.92
C TYR A 148 -13.62 -19.84 -13.43
N PRO A 149 -12.99 -20.81 -12.72
CA PRO A 149 -13.22 -22.21 -12.98
C PRO A 149 -14.73 -22.54 -12.90
N PRO A 150 -15.26 -23.43 -13.76
CA PRO A 150 -16.64 -23.89 -13.66
C PRO A 150 -16.94 -24.42 -12.25
N GLY A 151 -18.05 -23.96 -11.65
CA GLY A 151 -18.46 -24.37 -10.30
C GLY A 151 -17.81 -23.60 -9.14
N TYR A 152 -17.02 -22.55 -9.40
CA TYR A 152 -16.43 -21.74 -8.34
C TYR A 152 -17.51 -20.90 -7.61
N PRO A 153 -17.66 -21.02 -6.27
CA PRO A 153 -18.84 -20.55 -5.54
C PRO A 153 -18.96 -19.02 -5.40
N VAL A 154 -17.95 -18.25 -5.79
CA VAL A 154 -17.91 -16.77 -5.62
C VAL A 154 -18.24 -15.98 -6.89
N ASN A 155 -18.81 -16.62 -7.92
CA ASN A 155 -19.23 -15.91 -9.14
C ASN A 155 -20.22 -14.75 -8.85
N ILE A 156 -21.04 -14.89 -7.80
CA ILE A 156 -21.94 -13.84 -7.33
C ILE A 156 -21.21 -12.52 -6.97
N CYS A 157 -19.98 -12.61 -6.43
CA CYS A 157 -19.17 -11.45 -6.08
C CYS A 157 -18.71 -10.68 -7.32
N LEU A 158 -18.44 -11.38 -8.43
CA LEU A 158 -18.09 -10.76 -9.70
C LEU A 158 -19.30 -10.06 -10.34
N THR A 159 -20.46 -10.73 -10.36
CA THR A 159 -21.70 -10.13 -10.86
C THR A 159 -22.03 -8.85 -10.09
N LEU A 160 -22.05 -8.92 -8.75
CA LEU A 160 -22.25 -7.75 -7.89
C LEU A 160 -21.27 -6.61 -8.22
N THR A 161 -19.99 -6.95 -8.41
CA THR A 161 -18.96 -5.97 -8.74
C THR A 161 -19.20 -5.29 -10.08
N ASN A 162 -19.62 -6.04 -11.09
CA ASN A 162 -19.89 -5.50 -12.42
C ASN A 162 -21.14 -4.62 -12.40
N ASP A 163 -22.22 -5.06 -11.75
CA ASP A 163 -23.43 -4.27 -11.59
C ASP A 163 -23.15 -2.94 -10.87
N CYS A 164 -22.35 -3.00 -9.78
CA CYS A 164 -21.93 -1.80 -9.06
C CYS A 164 -21.11 -0.84 -9.95
N LYS A 165 -20.22 -1.38 -10.80
CA LYS A 165 -19.44 -0.55 -11.73
C LYS A 165 -20.33 0.10 -12.78
N ASP A 166 -21.35 -0.59 -13.26
CA ASP A 166 -22.28 -0.06 -14.27
C ASP A 166 -23.12 1.08 -13.69
N VAL A 167 -23.61 0.94 -12.44
CA VAL A 167 -24.28 2.04 -11.71
C VAL A 167 -23.34 3.23 -11.55
N VAL A 168 -22.11 3.01 -11.06
CA VAL A 168 -21.13 4.10 -10.90
C VAL A 168 -20.82 4.78 -12.23
N LYS A 169 -20.66 4.01 -13.31
CA LYS A 169 -20.38 4.52 -14.65
C LYS A 169 -21.57 5.32 -15.18
N PHE A 170 -22.80 4.88 -14.94
CA PHE A 170 -24.01 5.61 -15.29
C PHE A 170 -24.01 7.00 -14.66
N PHE A 171 -23.86 7.10 -13.33
CA PHE A 171 -23.84 8.40 -12.64
C PHE A 171 -22.60 9.24 -12.93
N HIS A 172 -21.47 8.60 -13.26
CA HIS A 172 -20.30 9.33 -13.72
C HIS A 172 -20.56 10.01 -15.06
N ASN A 173 -21.23 9.33 -15.99
CA ASN A 173 -21.49 9.85 -17.34
C ASN A 173 -22.74 10.78 -17.40
N HIS A 174 -23.65 10.69 -16.44
CA HIS A 174 -24.88 11.49 -16.38
C HIS A 174 -24.83 12.52 -15.25
N HIS A 175 -24.00 13.56 -15.43
CA HIS A 175 -23.75 14.58 -14.40
C HIS A 175 -25.02 15.31 -13.91
N VAL A 176 -26.00 15.53 -14.79
CA VAL A 176 -27.28 16.19 -14.46
C VAL A 176 -28.11 15.34 -13.50
N ILE A 177 -28.25 14.05 -13.80
CA ILE A 177 -28.99 13.10 -12.95
C ILE A 177 -28.30 12.97 -11.59
N LYS A 178 -26.97 12.91 -11.58
CA LYS A 178 -26.19 12.88 -10.35
C LYS A 178 -26.40 14.14 -9.50
N ALA A 179 -26.48 15.32 -10.11
CA ALA A 179 -26.72 16.57 -9.40
C ALA A 179 -28.11 16.56 -8.75
N ALA A 180 -29.16 16.21 -9.51
CA ALA A 180 -30.52 16.11 -9.00
C ALA A 180 -30.65 15.12 -7.84
N LEU A 181 -30.02 13.93 -7.96
CA LEU A 181 -29.96 12.95 -6.87
C LEU A 181 -29.28 13.51 -5.62
N THR A 182 -28.17 14.22 -5.80
CA THR A 182 -27.42 14.81 -4.66
C THR A 182 -28.26 15.88 -3.95
N GLU A 183 -29.05 16.66 -4.68
CA GLU A 183 -29.97 17.65 -4.11
C GLU A 183 -31.12 16.98 -3.34
N MET A 184 -31.72 15.92 -3.91
CA MET A 184 -32.74 15.14 -3.22
C MET A 184 -32.21 14.51 -1.93
N GLN A 185 -31.02 13.91 -1.95
CA GLN A 185 -30.38 13.32 -0.77
C GLN A 185 -30.16 14.35 0.34
N LYS A 186 -29.69 15.56 -0.01
CA LYS A 186 -29.57 16.67 0.95
C LYS A 186 -30.91 17.07 1.54
N SER A 187 -31.96 17.16 0.72
CA SER A 187 -33.31 17.53 1.19
C SER A 187 -33.94 16.48 2.11
N ALA A 188 -33.61 15.20 1.90
CA ALA A 188 -34.07 14.09 2.73
C ALA A 188 -33.22 13.86 4.00
N GLY A 189 -32.17 14.68 4.22
CA GLY A 189 -31.25 14.52 5.35
C GLY A 189 -30.38 13.25 5.26
N VAL A 190 -30.30 12.61 4.10
CA VAL A 190 -29.46 11.44 3.88
C VAL A 190 -28.04 11.91 3.57
N ILE A 191 -27.08 11.47 4.37
CA ILE A 191 -25.68 11.89 4.25
C ILE A 191 -25.12 11.40 2.91
N SER A 192 -24.66 12.33 2.05
CA SER A 192 -23.83 11.96 0.90
C SER A 192 -22.53 11.36 1.43
N LEU A 193 -22.26 10.10 1.09
CA LEU A 193 -21.26 9.32 1.81
C LEU A 193 -19.86 9.91 1.65
N VAL A 194 -19.16 10.05 2.79
CA VAL A 194 -17.78 10.48 2.87
C VAL A 194 -16.95 9.58 1.97
N ARG A 195 -16.20 10.17 1.02
CA ARG A 195 -15.25 9.39 0.22
C ARG A 195 -14.33 8.67 1.21
N PRO A 196 -14.15 7.34 1.13
CA PRO A 196 -13.07 6.70 1.86
C PRO A 196 -11.79 7.49 1.59
N ALA A 197 -10.96 7.73 2.60
CA ALA A 197 -9.68 8.41 2.43
C ALA A 197 -8.93 7.78 1.24
N SER A 198 -8.24 8.58 0.42
CA SER A 198 -7.51 8.13 -0.77
C SER A 198 -6.35 7.20 -0.38
N THR A 199 -6.67 5.98 0.00
CA THR A 199 -5.72 4.90 0.24
C THR A 199 -5.59 4.10 -1.05
N ARG A 200 -4.34 3.78 -1.41
CA ARG A 200 -3.94 3.05 -2.62
C ARG A 200 -4.62 1.69 -2.78
N PHE A 201 -5.19 1.13 -1.70
CA PHE A 201 -5.71 -0.23 -1.61
C PHE A 201 -7.26 -0.32 -1.58
N ASP A 202 -8.01 0.78 -1.68
CA ASP A 202 -9.48 0.75 -1.49
C ASP A 202 -10.32 0.95 -2.75
N PHE A 203 -9.75 0.78 -3.96
CA PHE A 203 -10.54 1.01 -5.19
C PHE A 203 -11.79 0.11 -5.29
N PHE A 204 -11.71 -1.10 -4.73
CA PHE A 204 -12.80 -2.07 -4.79
C PHE A 204 -13.98 -1.71 -3.88
N PHE A 205 -13.71 -1.49 -2.59
CA PHE A 205 -14.72 -1.08 -1.61
C PHE A 205 -15.45 0.20 -2.03
N ARG A 206 -14.75 1.12 -2.73
CA ARG A 206 -15.36 2.34 -3.26
C ARG A 206 -16.49 2.07 -4.26
N SER A 207 -16.37 1.07 -5.13
CA SER A 207 -17.38 0.83 -6.17
C SER A 207 -18.65 0.21 -5.60
N ILE A 208 -18.52 -0.76 -4.69
CA ILE A 208 -19.67 -1.36 -4.00
C ILE A 208 -20.38 -0.32 -3.14
N VAL A 209 -19.63 0.39 -2.29
CA VAL A 209 -20.21 1.40 -1.41
C VAL A 209 -20.90 2.50 -2.22
N ARG A 210 -20.32 2.95 -3.34
CA ARG A 210 -20.95 3.96 -4.22
C ARG A 210 -22.25 3.48 -4.85
N ALA A 211 -22.33 2.23 -5.28
CA ALA A 211 -23.54 1.70 -5.92
C ALA A 211 -24.71 1.58 -4.92
N SER A 212 -24.46 1.09 -3.70
CA SER A 212 -25.51 0.94 -2.67
C SER A 212 -26.16 2.27 -2.26
N ILE A 213 -25.43 3.38 -2.34
CA ILE A 213 -25.94 4.72 -2.03
C ILE A 213 -26.73 5.30 -3.21
N MET A 214 -26.36 4.96 -4.43
CA MET A 214 -27.02 5.44 -5.65
C MET A 214 -28.37 4.76 -5.89
N SER A 215 -28.61 3.62 -5.24
CA SER A 215 -29.87 2.88 -5.26
C SER A 215 -30.84 3.25 -4.13
N CYS A 216 -30.45 4.12 -3.18
CA CYS A 216 -31.29 4.64 -2.09
C CYS A 216 -31.71 6.08 -2.37
#